data_AF-A0A3M7L5A6-F1
#
_entry.id   AF-A0A3M7L5A6-F1
#
_cell.length_a   1.000
_cell.length_b   1.000
_cell.length_c   1.000
_cell.angle_alpha   90.00
_cell.angle_beta   90.00
_cell.angle_gamma   90.00
#
_symmetry.space_group_name_H-M   'P 1'
#
loop_
_entity.id
_entity.type
_entity.pdbx_description
1 polymer ?
#
loop_
_entity_poly.entity_id
_entity_poly.type
_entity_poly.pdbx_seq_one_letter_code
_entity_poly.pdbx_strand_id
1 'polypeptide(L)'
;MLTPRILGAVPIVPVSSIKDSLTWYEKLGFVPRTDEDGDADNYALLTLGPVELHLRQVNSSEKLDAEANANGVYVRVEGLDALHDEFKGKGLSSLKGVQDTQWGMREFALSDPDGTLLSALQGGGFMAVKILFFARSRELAGVSETSVAVQAADTTESLLSHLLEQFPALKELDGRFVFSLNHEYLERGSVVPLKAGDEVAIIPPISGG
;
A
#
# COMPACT_ATOMS: atom_id res chain seq x y z
N MET A 1 17.41 17.26 -12.73
CA MET A 1 16.82 16.06 -13.36
C MET A 1 15.46 15.83 -12.73
N LEU A 2 14.43 15.45 -13.50
CA LEU A 2 13.15 15.09 -12.88
C LEU A 2 13.35 13.81 -12.07
N THR A 3 12.99 13.85 -10.79
CA THR A 3 12.90 12.64 -9.97
C THR A 3 11.68 11.84 -10.44
N PRO A 4 11.84 10.57 -10.86
CA PRO A 4 10.70 9.75 -11.27
C PRO A 4 9.74 9.58 -10.08
N ARG A 5 8.44 9.82 -10.31
CA ARG A 5 7.38 9.56 -9.33
C ARG A 5 6.66 8.27 -9.71
N ILE A 6 6.71 7.28 -8.81
CA ILE A 6 5.92 6.05 -8.95
C ILE A 6 4.48 6.36 -8.54
N LEU A 7 3.51 6.03 -9.41
CA LEU A 7 2.08 6.33 -9.19
C LEU A 7 1.29 5.13 -8.66
N GLY A 8 1.73 3.92 -8.96
CA GLY A 8 1.07 2.69 -8.55
C GLY A 8 1.66 1.47 -9.23
N ALA A 9 1.02 0.33 -9.02
CA ALA A 9 1.29 -0.93 -9.71
C ALA A 9 -0.05 -1.50 -10.19
N VAL A 10 -0.04 -2.09 -11.38
CA VAL A 10 -1.20 -2.75 -11.96
C VAL A 10 -0.86 -4.23 -12.09
N PRO A 11 -1.52 -5.13 -11.32
CA PRO A 11 -1.25 -6.56 -11.41
C PRO A 11 -1.75 -7.13 -12.73
N ILE A 12 -1.02 -8.10 -13.26
CA ILE A 12 -1.47 -8.94 -14.38
C ILE A 12 -1.76 -10.33 -13.80
N VAL A 13 -3.04 -10.68 -13.74
CA VAL A 13 -3.52 -11.94 -13.18
C VAL A 13 -3.61 -13.00 -14.28
N PRO A 14 -2.96 -14.17 -14.11
CA PRO A 14 -3.12 -15.27 -15.04
C PRO A 14 -4.49 -15.92 -14.87
N VAL A 15 -5.20 -16.15 -15.98
CA VAL A 15 -6.52 -16.79 -16.00
C VAL A 15 -6.58 -17.91 -17.03
N SER A 16 -7.46 -18.89 -16.82
CA SER A 16 -7.65 -19.99 -17.78
C SER A 16 -8.60 -19.61 -18.93
N SER A 17 -9.49 -18.65 -18.70
CA SER A 17 -10.51 -18.21 -19.65
C SER A 17 -10.82 -16.73 -19.41
N ILE A 18 -10.52 -15.86 -20.40
CA ILE A 18 -10.87 -14.43 -20.31
C ILE A 18 -12.37 -14.25 -20.14
N LYS A 19 -13.18 -14.96 -20.93
CA LYS A 19 -14.64 -14.85 -20.91
C LYS A 19 -15.25 -15.18 -19.55
N ASP A 20 -14.84 -16.30 -18.95
CA ASP A 20 -15.38 -16.73 -17.67
C ASP A 20 -14.90 -15.83 -16.53
N SER A 21 -13.65 -15.37 -16.63
CA SER A 21 -13.07 -14.42 -15.69
C SER A 21 -13.80 -13.07 -15.73
N LEU A 22 -14.03 -12.50 -16.92
CA LEU A 22 -14.78 -11.24 -17.07
C LEU A 22 -16.15 -11.35 -16.40
N THR A 23 -16.90 -12.42 -16.67
CA THR A 23 -18.21 -12.68 -16.06
C THR A 23 -18.13 -12.75 -14.53
N TRP A 24 -17.03 -13.23 -13.98
CA TRP A 24 -16.82 -13.31 -12.54
C TRP A 24 -16.41 -11.96 -11.93
N TYR A 25 -15.44 -11.25 -12.52
CA TYR A 25 -14.97 -9.95 -12.04
C TYR A 25 -16.04 -8.86 -12.14
N GLU A 26 -16.91 -8.92 -13.16
CA GLU A 26 -18.08 -8.03 -13.28
C GLU A 26 -19.03 -8.15 -12.09
N LYS A 27 -19.17 -9.33 -11.47
CA LYS A 27 -19.97 -9.49 -10.24
C LYS A 27 -19.38 -8.67 -9.10
N LEU A 28 -18.06 -8.55 -9.01
CA LEU A 28 -17.41 -7.69 -8.01
C LEU A 28 -17.60 -6.21 -8.30
N GLY A 29 -18.09 -5.84 -9.49
CA GLY A 29 -18.27 -4.46 -9.95
C GLY A 29 -17.13 -3.96 -10.84
N PHE A 30 -16.17 -4.82 -11.24
CA PHE A 30 -15.17 -4.43 -12.22
C PHE A 30 -15.83 -4.16 -13.57
N VAL A 31 -15.37 -3.12 -14.25
CA VAL A 31 -15.81 -2.75 -15.60
C VAL A 31 -14.67 -3.06 -16.58
N PRO A 32 -14.88 -3.92 -17.59
CA PRO A 32 -13.91 -4.15 -18.64
C PRO A 32 -13.67 -2.87 -19.45
N ARG A 33 -12.40 -2.54 -19.74
CA ARG A 33 -12.07 -1.52 -20.73
C ARG A 33 -12.08 -2.18 -22.11
N THR A 34 -12.86 -1.63 -23.01
CA THR A 34 -12.84 -2.00 -24.43
C THR A 34 -11.72 -1.22 -25.09
N ASP A 35 -10.53 -1.81 -25.15
CA ASP A 35 -9.46 -1.25 -25.95
C ASP A 35 -9.65 -1.79 -27.38
N GLU A 36 -9.95 -0.90 -28.34
CA GLU A 36 -10.22 -1.25 -29.74
C GLU A 36 -8.96 -1.79 -30.49
N ASP A 37 -7.80 -1.88 -29.83
CA ASP A 37 -6.48 -2.09 -30.46
C ASP A 37 -5.77 -3.42 -30.08
N GLY A 38 -6.40 -4.38 -29.39
CA GLY A 38 -5.68 -5.53 -28.78
C GLY A 38 -6.34 -6.91 -28.82
N ASP A 39 -5.50 -7.94 -28.54
CA ASP A 39 -5.78 -9.38 -28.45
C ASP A 39 -6.79 -9.73 -27.33
N ALA A 40 -8.04 -9.35 -27.53
CA ALA A 40 -9.14 -9.52 -26.59
C ALA A 40 -9.41 -10.99 -26.21
N ASP A 41 -8.94 -11.92 -27.03
CA ASP A 41 -9.05 -13.36 -26.76
C ASP A 41 -8.08 -13.81 -25.66
N ASN A 42 -6.99 -13.08 -25.41
CA ASN A 42 -5.94 -13.47 -24.46
C ASN A 42 -5.62 -12.41 -23.40
N TYR A 43 -6.19 -11.22 -23.50
CA TYR A 43 -5.89 -10.13 -22.58
C TYR A 43 -7.12 -9.25 -22.33
N ALA A 44 -7.32 -8.85 -21.08
CA ALA A 44 -8.38 -7.92 -20.71
C ALA A 44 -7.91 -6.93 -19.64
N LEU A 45 -8.43 -5.71 -19.69
CA LEU A 45 -8.19 -4.67 -18.70
C LEU A 45 -9.49 -4.43 -17.94
N LEU A 46 -9.41 -4.33 -16.62
CA LEU A 46 -10.55 -4.19 -15.72
C LEU A 46 -10.31 -3.02 -14.76
N THR A 47 -11.36 -2.28 -14.44
CA THR A 47 -11.31 -1.19 -13.46
C THR A 47 -12.42 -1.28 -12.42
N LEU A 48 -12.11 -0.95 -11.16
CA LEU A 48 -13.07 -0.80 -10.07
C LEU A 48 -12.71 0.47 -9.29
N GLY A 49 -13.39 1.58 -9.61
CA GLY A 49 -13.01 2.90 -9.10
C GLY A 49 -11.56 3.25 -9.49
N PRO A 50 -10.66 3.51 -8.52
CA PRO A 50 -9.24 3.80 -8.81
C PRO A 50 -8.38 2.55 -9.02
N VAL A 51 -8.93 1.34 -8.83
CA VAL A 51 -8.20 0.08 -8.98
C VAL A 51 -8.20 -0.33 -10.44
N GLU A 52 -7.03 -0.66 -10.97
CA GLU A 52 -6.84 -1.24 -12.31
C GLU A 52 -6.21 -2.63 -12.16
N LEU A 53 -6.69 -3.59 -12.94
CA LEU A 53 -6.22 -4.97 -12.97
C LEU A 53 -6.25 -5.48 -14.41
N HIS A 54 -5.21 -6.22 -14.80
CA HIS A 54 -5.17 -6.88 -16.10
C HIS A 54 -5.34 -8.38 -15.94
N LEU A 55 -6.03 -9.00 -16.88
CA LEU A 55 -6.13 -10.46 -17.01
C LEU A 55 -5.32 -10.90 -18.21
N ARG A 56 -4.59 -12.01 -18.07
CA ARG A 56 -3.86 -12.65 -19.16
C ARG A 56 -4.21 -14.13 -19.22
N GLN A 57 -4.70 -14.58 -20.37
CA GLN A 57 -5.00 -15.99 -20.56
C GLN A 57 -3.73 -16.82 -20.64
N VAL A 58 -3.69 -17.93 -19.91
CA VAL A 58 -2.62 -18.93 -19.99
C VAL A 58 -2.97 -19.95 -21.07
N ASN A 59 -2.35 -19.81 -22.23
CA ASN A 59 -2.53 -20.71 -23.38
C ASN A 59 -1.54 -21.88 -23.37
N SER A 60 -1.41 -22.54 -22.21
CA SER A 60 -0.50 -23.66 -22.00
C SER A 60 -1.27 -24.99 -22.00
N SER A 61 -0.58 -26.09 -22.34
CA SER A 61 -1.17 -27.44 -22.19
C SER A 61 -1.41 -27.82 -20.72
N GLU A 62 -0.68 -27.19 -19.80
CA GLU A 62 -0.90 -27.30 -18.36
C GLU A 62 -1.94 -26.27 -17.93
N LYS A 63 -3.02 -26.76 -17.30
CA LYS A 63 -4.06 -25.90 -16.74
C LYS A 63 -3.53 -25.21 -15.48
N LEU A 64 -4.01 -23.99 -15.24
CA LEU A 64 -3.87 -23.36 -13.93
C LEU A 64 -4.53 -24.25 -12.87
N ASP A 65 -3.76 -24.63 -11.86
CA ASP A 65 -4.27 -25.35 -10.69
C ASP A 65 -4.73 -24.32 -9.66
N ALA A 66 -6.05 -24.19 -9.51
CA ALA A 66 -6.64 -23.23 -8.58
C ALA A 66 -6.29 -23.52 -7.11
N GLU A 67 -6.02 -24.77 -6.73
CA GLU A 67 -5.66 -25.12 -5.35
C GLU A 67 -4.18 -24.81 -5.05
N ALA A 68 -3.33 -24.84 -6.08
CA ALA A 68 -1.91 -24.51 -5.98
C ALA A 68 -1.58 -23.05 -6.38
N ASN A 69 -2.59 -22.25 -6.76
CA ASN A 69 -2.37 -20.89 -7.23
C ASN A 69 -1.97 -19.94 -6.08
N ALA A 70 -0.71 -19.52 -6.08
CA ALA A 70 -0.16 -18.59 -5.08
C ALA A 70 -0.28 -17.11 -5.48
N ASN A 71 -0.94 -16.79 -6.61
CA ASN A 71 -1.15 -15.40 -7.02
C ASN A 71 -2.15 -14.72 -6.07
N GLY A 72 -1.83 -13.49 -5.70
CA GLY A 72 -2.68 -12.68 -4.84
C GLY A 72 -2.64 -11.20 -5.17
N VAL A 73 -3.77 -10.53 -5.02
CA VAL A 73 -3.93 -9.08 -5.19
C VAL A 73 -4.51 -8.50 -3.92
N TYR A 74 -3.78 -7.57 -3.31
CA TYR A 74 -4.29 -6.76 -2.19
C TYR A 74 -4.85 -5.44 -2.70
N VAL A 75 -6.08 -5.14 -2.32
CA VAL A 75 -6.76 -3.88 -2.60
C VAL A 75 -7.01 -3.16 -1.28
N ARG A 76 -6.55 -1.92 -1.20
CA ARG A 76 -6.86 -1.07 -0.04
C ARG A 76 -8.24 -0.44 -0.20
N VAL A 77 -9.03 -0.50 0.85
CA VAL A 77 -10.41 -0.01 0.84
C VAL A 77 -10.71 0.83 2.08
N GLU A 78 -11.63 1.76 1.92
CA GLU A 78 -12.35 2.41 3.03
C GLU A 78 -13.77 1.82 3.07
N GLY A 79 -14.27 1.51 4.27
CA GLY A 79 -15.59 0.87 4.43
C GLY A 79 -15.56 -0.64 4.19
N LEU A 80 -14.55 -1.36 4.70
CA LEU A 80 -14.35 -2.80 4.52
C LEU A 80 -15.61 -3.63 4.83
N ASP A 81 -16.28 -3.35 5.94
CA ASP A 81 -17.47 -4.10 6.35
C ASP A 81 -18.63 -3.91 5.36
N ALA A 82 -18.81 -2.69 4.84
CA ALA A 82 -19.86 -2.39 3.86
C ALA A 82 -19.59 -3.09 2.52
N LEU A 83 -18.33 -3.12 2.07
CA LEU A 83 -17.93 -3.86 0.88
C LEU A 83 -18.12 -5.37 1.07
N HIS A 84 -17.78 -5.89 2.27
CA HIS A 84 -18.00 -7.30 2.61
C HIS A 84 -19.47 -7.69 2.56
N ASP A 85 -20.35 -6.88 3.16
CA ASP A 85 -21.79 -7.10 3.14
C ASP A 85 -22.38 -7.05 1.73
N GLU A 86 -21.89 -6.14 0.87
CA GLU A 86 -22.25 -6.11 -0.55
C GLU A 86 -21.88 -7.43 -1.25
N PHE A 87 -20.65 -7.91 -1.04
CA PHE A 87 -20.14 -9.13 -1.66
C PHE A 87 -20.87 -10.37 -1.16
N LYS A 88 -21.25 -10.39 0.12
CA LYS A 88 -22.09 -11.43 0.71
C LYS A 88 -23.49 -11.45 0.07
N GLY A 89 -24.07 -10.28 -0.19
CA GLY A 89 -25.35 -10.14 -0.90
C GLY A 89 -25.33 -10.67 -2.34
N LYS A 90 -24.15 -10.72 -2.98
CA LYS A 90 -23.94 -11.25 -4.34
C LYS A 90 -23.73 -12.78 -4.39
N GLY A 91 -23.66 -13.46 -3.25
CA GLY A 91 -23.56 -14.93 -3.19
C GLY A 91 -22.22 -15.50 -3.68
N LEU A 92 -21.11 -14.77 -3.48
CA LEU A 92 -19.77 -15.21 -3.87
C LEU A 92 -19.29 -16.37 -2.97
N SER A 93 -19.15 -17.57 -3.55
CA SER A 93 -18.90 -18.81 -2.81
C SER A 93 -17.54 -18.88 -2.09
N SER A 94 -16.53 -18.18 -2.59
CA SER A 94 -15.17 -18.15 -2.03
C SER A 94 -14.97 -17.08 -0.96
N LEU A 95 -15.98 -16.23 -0.70
CA LEU A 95 -15.89 -15.11 0.24
C LEU A 95 -15.64 -15.59 1.68
N LYS A 96 -14.53 -15.16 2.25
CA LYS A 96 -14.18 -15.37 3.66
C LYS A 96 -14.74 -14.26 4.52
N GLY A 97 -14.88 -14.52 5.83
CA GLY A 97 -15.29 -13.50 6.80
C GLY A 97 -14.20 -12.44 6.98
N VAL A 98 -14.61 -11.25 7.46
CA VAL A 98 -13.69 -10.22 7.91
C VAL A 98 -12.89 -10.73 9.12
N GLN A 99 -11.59 -10.48 9.12
CA GLN A 99 -10.67 -10.84 10.19
C GLN A 99 -9.87 -9.61 10.61
N ASP A 100 -9.69 -9.46 11.92
CA ASP A 100 -8.77 -8.48 12.48
C ASP A 100 -7.40 -9.14 12.67
N THR A 101 -6.36 -8.44 12.24
CA THR A 101 -4.97 -8.88 12.39
C THR A 101 -4.37 -8.30 13.67
N GLN A 102 -3.34 -8.96 14.21
CA GLN A 102 -2.63 -8.52 15.42
C GLN A 102 -1.95 -7.13 15.30
N TRP A 103 -1.84 -6.60 14.08
CA TRP A 103 -1.24 -5.31 13.77
C TRP A 103 -2.28 -4.21 13.48
N GLY A 104 -3.54 -4.43 13.87
CA GLY A 104 -4.62 -3.42 13.74
C GLY A 104 -5.16 -3.25 12.32
N MET A 105 -4.88 -4.20 11.42
CA MET A 105 -5.45 -4.24 10.07
C MET A 105 -6.68 -5.13 10.06
N ARG A 106 -7.64 -4.82 9.19
CA ARG A 106 -8.84 -5.61 8.98
C ARG A 106 -8.87 -6.04 7.53
N GLU A 107 -9.16 -7.32 7.27
CA GLU A 107 -9.23 -7.82 5.90
C GLU A 107 -10.30 -8.89 5.72
N PHE A 108 -10.74 -9.05 4.49
CA PHE A 108 -11.40 -10.28 4.03
C PHE A 108 -10.80 -10.68 2.68
N ALA A 109 -10.98 -11.94 2.32
CA ALA A 109 -10.49 -12.45 1.05
C ALA A 109 -11.55 -13.26 0.31
N LEU A 110 -11.38 -13.37 -0.99
CA LEU A 110 -12.12 -14.27 -1.87
C LEU A 110 -11.20 -14.71 -3.01
N SER A 111 -11.44 -15.90 -3.56
CA SER A 111 -10.69 -16.40 -4.71
C SER A 111 -11.50 -16.30 -5.99
N ASP A 112 -10.84 -15.93 -7.08
CA ASP A 112 -11.42 -16.03 -8.43
C ASP A 112 -11.51 -17.51 -8.88
N PRO A 113 -12.13 -17.80 -10.05
CA PRO A 113 -12.29 -19.18 -10.54
C PRO A 113 -10.97 -19.93 -10.75
N ASP A 114 -9.88 -19.22 -10.99
CA ASP A 114 -8.54 -19.78 -11.20
C ASP A 114 -7.71 -19.82 -9.90
N GLY A 115 -8.32 -19.49 -8.75
CA GLY A 115 -7.69 -19.57 -7.44
C GLY A 115 -6.89 -18.34 -7.04
N THR A 116 -6.84 -17.28 -7.86
CA THR A 116 -6.16 -16.04 -7.48
C THR A 116 -6.83 -15.43 -6.26
N LEU A 117 -6.05 -15.17 -5.21
CA LEU A 117 -6.54 -14.57 -3.98
C LEU A 117 -6.75 -13.06 -4.17
N LEU A 118 -7.97 -12.58 -4.00
CA LEU A 118 -8.27 -11.16 -3.89
C LEU A 118 -8.50 -10.83 -2.42
N SER A 119 -7.70 -9.94 -1.86
CA SER A 119 -7.82 -9.49 -0.47
C SER A 119 -8.17 -8.02 -0.42
N ALA A 120 -9.28 -7.69 0.26
CA ALA A 120 -9.61 -6.31 0.61
C ALA A 120 -9.05 -6.01 2.00
N LEU A 121 -8.29 -4.92 2.11
CA LEU A 121 -7.59 -4.54 3.33
C LEU A 121 -8.01 -3.12 3.74
N GLN A 122 -8.36 -2.94 5.01
CA GLN A 122 -8.54 -1.65 5.65
C GLN A 122 -7.60 -1.50 6.84
N GLY A 123 -6.92 -0.36 6.91
CA GLY A 123 -5.82 -0.16 7.85
C GLY A 123 -4.53 -0.86 7.39
N GLY A 124 -3.43 -0.66 8.11
CA GLY A 124 -2.22 -1.47 7.88
C GLY A 124 -1.39 -1.19 6.63
N GLY A 125 -1.72 -0.14 5.87
CA GLY A 125 -0.86 0.32 4.78
C GLY A 125 0.39 1.01 5.31
N PHE A 126 1.50 0.90 4.56
CA PHE A 126 2.56 1.88 4.66
C PHE A 126 2.02 3.24 4.21
N MET A 127 2.02 4.20 5.11
CA MET A 127 1.67 5.59 4.90
C MET A 127 2.97 6.38 4.71
N ALA A 128 2.97 7.37 3.83
CA ALA A 128 4.12 8.26 3.71
C ALA A 128 4.02 9.37 4.77
N VAL A 129 5.08 9.51 5.57
CA VAL A 129 5.33 10.67 6.42
C VAL A 129 6.43 11.50 5.78
N LYS A 130 6.22 12.80 5.70
CA LYS A 130 7.20 13.73 5.14
C LYS A 130 8.21 14.09 6.23
N ILE A 131 9.49 13.97 5.92
CA ILE A 131 10.57 14.29 6.84
C ILE A 131 11.27 15.55 6.36
N LEU A 132 11.42 16.54 7.23
CA LEU A 132 12.12 17.78 6.96
C LEU A 132 13.46 17.83 7.72
N PHE A 133 14.52 18.18 7.01
CA PHE A 133 15.84 18.38 7.57
C PHE A 133 16.24 19.86 7.56
N PHE A 134 16.78 20.35 8.67
CA PHE A 134 17.18 21.74 8.87
C PHE A 134 18.61 21.83 9.40
N ALA A 135 19.31 22.93 9.08
CA ALA A 135 20.66 23.20 9.58
C ALA A 135 21.58 21.96 9.47
N ARG A 136 22.19 21.54 10.59
CA ARG A 136 23.10 20.40 10.63
C ARG A 136 22.45 19.09 10.19
N SER A 137 21.16 18.85 10.47
CA SER A 137 20.50 17.60 10.03
C SER A 137 20.39 17.55 8.51
N ARG A 138 20.21 18.70 7.84
CA ARG A 138 20.20 18.80 6.37
C ARG A 138 21.58 18.53 5.77
N GLU A 139 22.63 19.06 6.38
CA GLU A 139 24.01 18.81 5.95
C GLU A 139 24.36 17.32 6.03
N LEU A 140 23.96 16.67 7.14
CA LEU A 140 24.19 15.24 7.36
C LEU A 140 23.34 14.35 6.46
N ALA A 141 22.08 14.72 6.21
CA ALA A 141 21.18 13.97 5.31
C ALA A 141 21.50 14.19 3.82
N GLY A 142 22.13 15.31 3.46
CA GLY A 142 22.40 15.69 2.07
C GLY A 142 21.17 16.14 1.27
N VAL A 143 19.98 16.13 1.88
CA VAL A 143 18.69 16.51 1.29
C VAL A 143 17.91 17.37 2.28
N SER A 144 17.04 18.26 1.78
CA SER A 144 16.16 19.09 2.62
C SER A 144 14.93 18.35 3.13
N GLU A 145 14.49 17.32 2.40
CA GLU A 145 13.35 16.50 2.77
C GLU A 145 13.46 15.09 2.19
N THR A 146 12.73 14.15 2.80
CA THR A 146 12.50 12.80 2.27
C THR A 146 11.09 12.33 2.66
N SER A 147 10.62 11.24 2.07
CA SER A 147 9.41 10.55 2.51
C SER A 147 9.78 9.19 3.09
N VAL A 148 9.27 8.89 4.29
CA VAL A 148 9.45 7.60 4.94
C VAL A 148 8.11 6.87 4.96
N ALA A 149 8.13 5.61 4.55
CA ALA A 149 7.01 4.69 4.68
C ALA A 149 6.90 4.24 6.15
N VAL A 150 5.79 4.53 6.80
CA VAL A 150 5.49 4.14 8.18
C VAL A 150 4.16 3.41 8.26
N GLN A 151 4.01 2.48 9.19
CA GLN A 151 2.76 1.79 9.47
C GLN A 151 1.95 2.52 10.54
N ALA A 152 0.67 2.18 10.72
CA ALA A 152 -0.16 2.77 11.77
C ALA A 152 0.37 2.49 13.19
N ALA A 153 1.16 1.42 13.37
CA ALA A 153 1.82 1.09 14.62
C ALA A 153 3.17 1.82 14.82
N ASP A 154 3.68 2.50 13.78
CA ASP A 154 4.94 3.21 13.87
C ASP A 154 4.83 4.47 14.72
N THR A 155 5.93 4.77 15.39
CA THR A 155 6.06 5.88 16.31
C THR A 155 7.25 6.75 15.92
N THR A 156 7.39 7.88 16.59
CA THR A 156 8.59 8.72 16.49
C THR A 156 9.90 7.96 16.78
N GLU A 157 9.87 6.92 17.60
CA GLU A 157 11.04 6.08 17.91
C GLU A 157 11.40 5.12 16.77
N SER A 158 10.42 4.40 16.22
CA SER A 158 10.67 3.53 15.06
C SER A 158 11.05 4.35 13.81
N LEU A 159 10.45 5.53 13.64
CA LEU A 159 10.86 6.50 12.62
C LEU A 159 12.33 6.92 12.78
N LEU A 160 12.79 7.21 14.01
CA LEU A 160 14.19 7.56 14.24
C LEU A 160 15.12 6.41 13.83
N SER A 161 14.78 5.18 14.20
CA SER A 161 15.54 3.98 13.82
C SER A 161 15.68 3.88 12.29
N HIS A 162 14.56 4.01 11.55
CA HIS A 162 14.57 4.02 10.08
C HIS A 162 15.42 5.16 9.50
N LEU A 163 15.36 6.35 10.08
CA LEU A 163 16.15 7.50 9.62
C LEU A 163 17.65 7.32 9.85
N LEU A 164 18.05 6.69 10.95
CA LEU A 164 19.46 6.40 11.25
C LEU A 164 20.03 5.27 10.38
N GLU A 165 19.18 4.37 9.88
CA GLU A 165 19.56 3.37 8.87
C GLU A 165 19.71 4.00 7.49
N GLN A 166 18.76 4.85 7.08
CA GLN A 166 18.76 5.49 5.77
C GLN A 166 19.82 6.60 5.66
N PHE A 167 20.05 7.35 6.73
CA PHE A 167 21.03 8.43 6.82
C PHE A 167 21.96 8.22 8.02
N PRO A 168 22.93 7.30 7.94
CA PRO A 168 23.81 6.97 9.05
C PRO A 168 24.59 8.16 9.65
N ALA A 169 24.83 9.20 8.84
CA ALA A 169 25.47 10.43 9.30
C ALA A 169 24.65 11.20 10.35
N LEU A 170 23.32 11.02 10.40
CA LEU A 170 22.46 11.63 11.43
C LEU A 170 22.81 11.18 12.85
N LYS A 171 23.53 10.06 13.01
CA LYS A 171 24.06 9.61 14.31
C LYS A 171 24.96 10.65 14.98
N GLU A 172 25.59 11.56 14.21
CA GLU A 172 26.40 12.65 14.75
C GLU A 172 25.58 13.60 15.66
N LEU A 173 24.27 13.70 15.46
CA LEU A 173 23.42 14.50 16.33
C LEU A 173 23.30 13.88 17.73
N ASP A 174 23.49 12.58 17.91
CA ASP A 174 23.53 11.87 19.21
C ASP A 174 22.35 12.23 20.15
N GLY A 175 21.11 12.21 19.62
CA GLY A 175 19.91 12.61 20.37
C GLY A 175 19.83 14.11 20.74
N ARG A 176 20.78 14.92 20.27
CA ARG A 176 20.77 16.38 20.42
C ARG A 176 19.91 17.02 19.34
N PHE A 177 18.68 16.57 19.19
CA PHE A 177 17.69 17.21 18.34
C PHE A 177 16.33 17.06 18.99
N VAL A 178 15.35 17.78 18.46
CA VAL A 178 13.95 17.66 18.83
C VAL A 178 13.16 17.38 17.55
N PHE A 179 12.18 16.49 17.64
CA PHE A 179 11.21 16.35 16.56
C PHE A 179 10.16 17.44 16.66
N SER A 180 9.78 18.01 15.53
CA SER A 180 8.53 18.76 15.41
C SER A 180 7.56 17.94 14.57
N LEU A 181 6.38 17.63 15.09
CA LEU A 181 5.32 16.94 14.39
C LEU A 181 4.22 17.95 14.03
N ASN A 182 3.92 18.12 12.74
CA ASN A 182 2.90 19.06 12.26
C ASN A 182 3.05 20.49 12.83
N HIS A 183 4.29 20.99 12.84
CA HIS A 183 4.70 22.29 13.38
C HIS A 183 4.67 22.44 14.91
N GLU A 184 4.45 21.36 15.66
CA GLU A 184 4.51 21.35 17.11
C GLU A 184 5.75 20.59 17.60
N TYR A 185 6.55 21.23 18.46
CA TYR A 185 7.72 20.59 19.08
C TYR A 185 7.27 19.48 20.03
N LEU A 186 7.89 18.31 19.88
CA LEU A 186 7.71 17.19 20.78
C LEU A 186 8.70 17.28 21.95
N GLU A 187 8.31 16.73 23.10
CA GLU A 187 9.25 16.58 24.21
C GLU A 187 10.33 15.54 23.86
N ARG A 188 11.56 15.74 24.34
CA ARG A 188 12.64 14.78 24.05
C ARG A 188 12.29 13.41 24.63
N GLY A 189 12.36 12.38 23.78
CA GLY A 189 12.03 11.01 24.15
C GLY A 189 10.54 10.71 24.17
N SER A 190 9.66 11.65 23.80
CA SER A 190 8.24 11.34 23.66
C SER A 190 8.02 10.36 22.50
N VAL A 191 7.28 9.29 22.77
CA VAL A 191 6.86 8.30 21.78
C VAL A 191 5.43 8.62 21.37
N VAL A 192 5.26 9.08 20.14
CA VAL A 192 3.96 9.49 19.59
C VAL A 192 3.65 8.64 18.35
N PRO A 193 2.42 8.11 18.20
CA PRO A 193 2.03 7.39 16.99
C PRO A 193 1.97 8.33 15.78
N LEU A 194 2.39 7.83 14.62
CA LEU A 194 2.37 8.56 13.36
C LEU A 194 1.11 8.20 12.54
N LYS A 195 0.62 9.16 11.76
CA LYS A 195 -0.50 8.98 10.82
C LYS A 195 -0.14 9.44 9.41
N ALA A 196 -0.93 9.00 8.44
CA ALA A 196 -0.80 9.44 7.05
C ALA A 196 -0.83 10.96 6.95
N GLY A 197 0.12 11.50 6.18
CA GLY A 197 0.21 12.94 5.91
C GLY A 197 0.89 13.75 7.01
N ASP A 198 1.37 13.12 8.09
CA ASP A 198 2.19 13.81 9.07
C ASP A 198 3.47 14.38 8.43
N GLU A 199 3.86 15.55 8.91
CA GLU A 199 5.16 16.16 8.64
C GLU A 199 6.00 16.16 9.91
N VAL A 200 7.17 15.53 9.86
CA VAL A 200 8.12 15.44 10.96
C VAL A 200 9.41 16.17 10.60
N ALA A 201 9.76 17.20 11.36
CA ALA A 201 11.01 17.92 11.21
C ALA A 201 12.05 17.47 12.25
N ILE A 202 13.29 17.25 11.80
CA ILE A 202 14.43 17.04 12.69
C ILE A 202 15.06 18.40 12.95
N ILE A 203 14.92 18.91 14.18
CA ILE A 203 15.42 20.20 14.60
C ILE A 203 16.67 20.01 15.48
N PRO A 204 17.90 20.20 14.95
CA PRO A 204 19.11 20.24 15.75
C PRO A 204 19.05 21.33 16.83
N PRO A 205 20.01 21.36 17.79
CA PRO A 205 20.05 22.41 18.79
C PRO A 205 20.20 23.75 18.06
N ILE A 206 19.33 24.70 18.37
CA ILE A 206 19.41 26.02 17.79
C ILE A 206 20.66 26.67 18.39
N SER A 207 21.70 26.88 17.59
CA SER A 207 22.84 27.71 17.96
C SER A 207 22.34 29.16 18.00
N GLY A 208 21.78 29.57 19.14
CA GLY A 208 21.41 30.96 19.38
C GLY A 208 22.66 31.83 19.49
N GLY A 209 22.69 32.91 18.71
CA GLY A 209 23.46 34.11 19.05
C GLY A 209 22.79 34.92 20.16
#